data_AF-A0A3A4ZQM0-F1
#
_entry.id   AF-A0A3A4ZQM0-F1
#
_cell.length_a   1.000
_cell.length_b   1.000
_cell.length_c   1.000
_cell.angle_alpha   90.00
_cell.angle_beta   90.00
_cell.angle_gamma   90.00
#
_symmetry.space_group_name_H-M   'P 1'
#
loop_
_entity.id
_entity.type
_entity.pdbx_description
1 polymer ?
#
loop_
_entity_poly.entity_id
_entity_poly.type
_entity_poly.pdbx_seq_one_letter_code
_entity_poly.pdbx_strand_id
1 'polypeptide(L)'
;MSQIEKQFDEICTYLKKDELCVRFSKIGFCRNWTGAALAALDKIKTKNKFIVDYEARETEVSPCYFHTFVLIILSDGDNELNYLMDGAGVAGLGTYFGPESSAPTHLSNSQLDQISRYRKLIEENKKKS
;
A
#
# COMPACT_ATOMS: atom_id res chain seq x y z
N MET A 1 -21.87 3.35 -3.75
CA MET A 1 -20.50 3.58 -3.26
C MET A 1 -20.54 3.61 -1.74
N SER A 2 -19.94 2.62 -1.09
CA SER A 2 -19.87 2.48 0.36
C SER A 2 -19.02 3.60 1.00
N GLN A 3 -19.10 3.75 2.32
CA GLN A 3 -18.27 4.74 3.02
C GLN A 3 -16.78 4.38 2.96
N ILE A 4 -16.45 3.09 3.03
CA ILE A 4 -15.09 2.58 2.88
C ILE A 4 -14.52 2.90 1.49
N GLU A 5 -15.31 2.69 0.42
CA GLU A 5 -14.90 2.99 -0.96
C GLU A 5 -14.59 4.48 -1.13
N LYS A 6 -15.44 5.38 -0.61
CA LYS A 6 -15.18 6.82 -0.64
C LYS A 6 -13.87 7.16 0.08
N GLN A 7 -13.63 6.52 1.22
CA GLN A 7 -12.43 6.77 2.00
C GLN A 7 -11.17 6.28 1.28
N PHE A 8 -11.24 5.14 0.60
CA PHE A 8 -10.18 4.64 -0.25
C PHE A 8 -9.86 5.62 -1.39
N ASP A 9 -10.88 6.16 -2.07
CA ASP A 9 -10.71 7.13 -3.15
C ASP A 9 -10.05 8.43 -2.66
N GLU A 10 -10.39 8.91 -1.47
CA GLU A 10 -9.74 10.05 -0.83
C GLU A 10 -8.26 9.79 -0.53
N ILE A 11 -7.94 8.59 -0.01
CA ILE A 11 -6.55 8.17 0.26
C ILE A 11 -5.77 8.09 -1.05
N CYS A 12 -6.33 7.48 -2.09
CA CYS A 12 -5.72 7.41 -3.41
C CYS A 12 -5.48 8.81 -4.00
N THR A 13 -6.44 9.71 -3.85
CA THR A 13 -6.32 11.11 -4.29
C THR A 13 -5.21 11.85 -3.54
N TYR A 14 -5.08 11.59 -2.24
CA TYR A 14 -4.00 12.14 -1.43
C TYR A 14 -2.64 11.63 -1.90
N LEU A 15 -2.46 10.32 -2.06
CA LEU A 15 -1.19 9.74 -2.54
C LEU A 15 -0.81 10.22 -3.94
N LYS A 16 -1.79 10.39 -4.84
CA LYS A 16 -1.57 10.95 -6.19
C LYS A 16 -1.15 12.42 -6.20
N LYS A 17 -1.27 13.13 -5.06
CA LYS A 17 -0.84 14.53 -4.90
C LYS A 17 0.39 14.68 -4.00
N ASP A 18 0.79 13.63 -3.27
CA ASP A 18 2.00 13.64 -2.45
C ASP A 18 3.25 13.69 -3.34
N GLU A 19 4.14 14.63 -3.06
CA GLU A 19 5.30 14.95 -3.90
C GLU A 19 6.22 13.73 -4.12
N LEU A 20 6.49 12.97 -3.06
CA LEU A 20 7.37 11.80 -3.14
C LEU A 20 6.71 10.66 -3.88
N CYS A 21 5.42 10.42 -3.60
CA CYS A 21 4.65 9.42 -4.34
C CYS A 21 4.67 9.75 -5.84
N VAL A 22 4.34 10.99 -6.22
CA VAL A 22 4.37 11.45 -7.63
C VAL A 22 5.76 11.28 -8.25
N ARG A 23 6.82 11.66 -7.53
CA ARG A 23 8.20 11.52 -8.00
C ARG A 23 8.57 10.07 -8.33
N PHE A 24 8.10 9.12 -7.51
CA PHE A 24 8.42 7.69 -7.64
C PHE A 24 7.36 6.89 -8.41
N SER A 25 6.29 7.52 -8.91
CA SER A 25 5.27 6.87 -9.74
C SER A 25 5.78 6.55 -11.16
N LYS A 26 6.81 5.70 -11.23
CA LYS A 26 7.48 5.26 -12.47
C LYS A 26 7.93 3.82 -12.31
N ILE A 27 7.87 3.06 -13.40
CA ILE A 27 8.35 1.67 -13.46
C ILE A 27 9.80 1.59 -12.95
N GLY A 28 10.10 0.59 -12.14
CA GLY A 28 11.42 0.37 -11.54
C GLY A 28 11.64 1.09 -10.20
N PHE A 29 10.74 1.97 -9.78
CA PHE A 29 10.81 2.67 -8.49
C PHE A 29 9.82 2.12 -7.45
N CYS A 30 9.32 0.90 -7.62
CA CYS A 30 8.27 0.33 -6.78
C CYS A 30 8.61 0.35 -5.28
N ARG A 31 9.85 0.01 -4.88
CA ARG A 31 10.26 0.09 -3.46
C ARG A 31 10.29 1.52 -2.92
N ASN A 32 10.78 2.47 -3.73
CA ASN A 32 10.80 3.89 -3.35
C ASN A 32 9.37 4.44 -3.24
N TRP A 33 8.50 4.09 -4.19
CA TRP A 33 7.10 4.47 -4.18
C TRP A 33 6.38 3.90 -2.96
N THR A 34 6.54 2.60 -2.68
CA THR A 34 5.96 1.94 -1.50
C THR A 34 6.44 2.58 -0.20
N GLY A 35 7.74 2.89 -0.09
CA GLY A 35 8.28 3.61 1.06
C GLY A 35 7.66 5.01 1.24
N ALA A 36 7.50 5.76 0.15
CA ALA A 36 6.85 7.07 0.17
C ALA A 36 5.36 6.97 0.55
N ALA A 37 4.63 6.01 -0.04
CA ALA A 37 3.23 5.78 0.24
C ALA A 37 3.00 5.40 1.71
N LEU A 38 3.81 4.50 2.26
CA LEU A 38 3.76 4.14 3.68
C LEU A 38 4.01 5.34 4.60
N ALA A 39 5.01 6.19 4.30
CA ALA A 39 5.28 7.40 5.07
C ALA A 39 4.14 8.43 4.96
N ALA A 40 3.46 8.50 3.81
CA ALA A 40 2.29 9.34 3.62
C ALA A 40 1.08 8.80 4.41
N LEU A 41 0.88 7.48 4.44
CA LEU A 41 -0.14 6.81 5.24
C LEU A 41 0.07 7.04 6.75
N ASP A 42 1.32 7.00 7.23
CA ASP A 42 1.65 7.33 8.63
C ASP A 42 1.17 8.72 9.05
N LYS A 43 1.25 9.71 8.14
CA LYS A 43 0.79 11.08 8.41
C LYS A 43 -0.73 11.18 8.53
N ILE A 44 -1.47 10.39 7.76
CA ILE A 44 -2.93 10.49 7.70
C ILE A 44 -3.65 9.48 8.59
N LYS A 45 -3.01 8.37 8.99
CA LYS A 45 -3.60 7.34 9.87
C LYS A 45 -4.22 7.94 11.13
N THR A 46 -3.53 8.88 11.76
CA THR A 46 -4.00 9.55 13.00
C THR A 46 -5.28 10.36 12.82
N LYS A 47 -5.61 10.78 11.60
CA LYS A 47 -6.79 11.58 11.28
C LYS A 47 -7.88 10.78 10.58
N ASN A 48 -7.56 9.57 10.12
CA ASN A 48 -8.44 8.74 9.33
C ASN A 48 -8.79 7.47 10.09
N LYS A 49 -9.92 7.51 10.80
CA LYS A 49 -10.39 6.41 11.64
C LYS A 49 -10.72 5.12 10.89
N PHE A 50 -10.87 5.18 9.56
CA PHE A 50 -11.14 3.99 8.75
C PHE A 50 -9.89 3.14 8.55
N ILE A 51 -8.69 3.73 8.65
CA ILE A 51 -7.44 3.01 8.45
C ILE A 51 -7.16 2.14 9.68
N VAL A 52 -7.38 0.83 9.52
CA VAL A 52 -7.04 -0.16 10.55
C VAL A 52 -5.54 -0.42 10.51
N ASP A 53 -5.05 -0.85 9.34
CA ASP A 53 -3.64 -1.17 9.14
C ASP A 53 -3.21 -1.00 7.68
N TYR A 54 -1.91 -1.03 7.46
CA TYR A 54 -1.32 -1.10 6.12
C TYR A 54 0.09 -1.67 6.16
N GLU A 55 0.47 -2.34 5.08
CA GLU A 55 1.78 -2.96 4.95
C GLU A 55 2.28 -2.91 3.50
N ALA A 56 3.59 -2.78 3.33
CA ALA A 56 4.25 -3.14 2.09
C ALA A 56 4.17 -4.66 1.89
N ARG A 57 3.80 -5.04 0.67
CA ARG A 57 3.85 -6.41 0.16
C ARG A 57 4.73 -6.48 -1.07
N GLU A 58 5.21 -7.68 -1.37
CA GLU A 58 5.95 -7.98 -2.58
C GLU A 58 5.43 -9.25 -3.28
N THR A 59 5.63 -9.30 -4.58
CA THR A 59 5.33 -10.46 -5.42
C THR A 59 6.42 -10.63 -6.46
N GLU A 60 6.72 -11.86 -6.84
CA GLU A 60 7.67 -12.14 -7.92
C GLU A 60 6.94 -12.01 -9.27
N VAL A 61 7.32 -11.01 -10.08
CA VAL A 61 6.70 -10.74 -11.39
C VAL A 61 7.47 -11.40 -12.54
N SER A 62 8.71 -11.82 -12.28
CA SER A 62 9.61 -12.54 -13.18
C SER A 62 10.71 -13.17 -12.32
N PRO A 63 11.39 -14.27 -12.73
CA PRO A 63 12.42 -14.92 -11.92
C PRO A 63 13.44 -13.93 -11.34
N CYS A 64 13.52 -13.87 -10.02
CA CYS A 64 14.37 -12.97 -9.22
C CYS A 64 13.99 -11.46 -9.28
N TYR A 65 12.87 -11.10 -9.89
CA TYR A 65 12.36 -9.73 -9.94
C TYR A 65 11.10 -9.58 -9.09
N PHE A 66 11.26 -8.91 -7.96
CA PHE A 66 10.18 -8.63 -7.03
C PHE A 66 9.62 -7.23 -7.23
N HIS A 67 8.30 -7.13 -7.23
CA HIS A 67 7.58 -5.87 -7.29
C HIS A 67 6.90 -5.60 -5.95
N THR A 68 7.12 -4.42 -5.40
CA THR A 68 6.54 -4.01 -4.11
C THR A 68 5.39 -3.02 -4.28
N PHE A 69 4.38 -3.14 -3.42
CA PHE A 69 3.19 -2.31 -3.39
C PHE A 69 2.63 -2.26 -1.96
N VAL A 70 1.53 -1.54 -1.74
CA VAL A 70 0.90 -1.41 -0.42
C VAL A 70 -0.43 -2.15 -0.37
N LEU A 71 -0.62 -2.94 0.68
CA LEU A 71 -1.94 -3.37 1.16
C LEU A 71 -2.40 -2.36 2.22
N ILE A 72 -3.64 -1.89 2.12
CA ILE A 72 -4.32 -1.12 3.16
C ILE A 72 -5.62 -1.80 3.56
N ILE A 73 -5.87 -1.86 4.86
CA ILE A 73 -7.06 -2.44 5.49
C ILE A 73 -7.92 -1.30 6.01
N LEU A 74 -9.14 -1.20 5.50
CA LEU A 74 -10.11 -0.18 5.86
C LEU A 74 -11.33 -0.80 6.54
N SER A 75 -11.85 -0.17 7.59
CA SER A 75 -13.06 -0.61 8.27
C SER A 75 -13.98 0.56 8.65
N ASP A 76 -15.29 0.34 8.55
CA ASP A 76 -16.32 1.23 9.10
C ASP A 76 -16.88 0.76 10.45
N GLY A 77 -16.33 -0.32 11.02
CA GLY A 77 -16.75 -0.96 12.25
C GLY A 77 -17.57 -2.24 12.03
N ASP A 78 -18.33 -2.31 10.95
CA ASP A 78 -19.16 -3.48 10.60
C ASP A 78 -18.51 -4.32 9.48
N ASN A 79 -17.80 -3.65 8.58
CA ASN A 79 -17.13 -4.27 7.44
C ASN A 79 -15.63 -3.95 7.48
N GLU A 80 -14.83 -4.89 7.01
CA GLU A 80 -13.39 -4.71 6.77
C GLU A 80 -13.09 -5.09 5.33
N LEU A 81 -12.38 -4.22 4.62
CA LEU A 81 -12.03 -4.41 3.21
C LEU A 81 -10.55 -4.14 2.97
N ASN A 82 -9.96 -5.00 2.16
CA ASN A 82 -8.57 -4.94 1.74
C ASN A 82 -8.45 -4.28 0.37
N TYR A 83 -7.55 -3.30 0.26
CA TYR A 83 -7.22 -2.65 -1.00
C TYR A 83 -5.73 -2.70 -1.27
N LEU A 84 -5.36 -2.89 -2.55
CA LEU A 84 -3.99 -2.78 -3.01
C LEU A 84 -3.77 -1.44 -3.71
N MET A 85 -2.59 -0.87 -3.48
CA MET A 85 -2.14 0.38 -4.08
C MET A 85 -0.73 0.19 -4.63
N ASP A 86 -0.59 0.34 -5.94
CA ASP A 86 0.65 0.28 -6.71
C ASP A 86 0.71 1.48 -7.66
N GLY A 87 1.40 2.53 -7.24
CA GLY A 87 1.59 3.73 -8.06
C GLY A 87 2.84 3.71 -8.94
N ALA A 88 3.74 2.75 -8.78
CA ALA A 88 4.89 2.60 -9.69
C ALA A 88 4.52 1.78 -10.93
N GLY A 89 3.66 0.78 -10.74
CA GLY A 89 3.21 -0.13 -11.77
C GLY A 89 4.27 -1.13 -12.23
N VAL A 90 3.81 -2.15 -12.94
CA VAL A 90 4.66 -3.15 -13.61
C VAL A 90 4.71 -2.86 -15.11
N ALA A 91 5.87 -3.08 -15.73
CA ALA A 91 6.02 -2.91 -17.17
C ALA A 91 4.99 -3.75 -17.95
N GLY A 92 4.23 -3.11 -18.83
CA GLY A 92 3.16 -3.75 -19.62
C GLY A 92 1.82 -3.92 -18.90
N LEU A 93 1.74 -3.70 -17.59
CA LEU A 93 0.51 -3.87 -16.79
C LEU A 93 0.03 -2.55 -16.17
N GLY A 94 0.93 -1.60 -15.93
CA GLY A 94 0.60 -0.28 -15.37
C GLY A 94 0.38 -0.30 -13.86
N THR A 95 -0.19 0.79 -13.35
CA THR A 95 -0.50 1.00 -11.93
C THR A 95 -1.82 0.34 -11.53
N TYR A 96 -1.97 -0.01 -10.25
CA TYR A 96 -3.22 -0.57 -9.72
C TYR A 96 -3.64 0.11 -8.42
N PHE A 97 -4.92 0.49 -8.32
CA PHE A 97 -5.52 1.01 -7.09
C PHE A 97 -6.93 0.43 -7.00
N GLY A 98 -7.15 -0.54 -6.11
CA GLY A 98 -8.45 -1.18 -6.02
C GLY A 98 -8.52 -2.32 -4.99
N PRO A 99 -9.71 -2.94 -4.85
CA PRO A 99 -9.93 -4.04 -3.93
C PRO A 99 -9.00 -5.24 -4.21
N GLU A 100 -8.42 -5.82 -3.17
CA GLU A 100 -7.55 -7.01 -3.28
C GLU A 100 -8.25 -8.18 -4.00
N SER A 101 -9.56 -8.35 -3.77
CA SER A 101 -10.38 -9.37 -4.43
C SER A 101 -10.50 -9.21 -5.96
N SER A 102 -10.20 -8.03 -6.48
CA SER A 102 -10.23 -7.69 -7.91
C SER A 102 -8.84 -7.41 -8.48
N ALA A 103 -7.79 -7.72 -7.72
CA ALA A 103 -6.42 -7.43 -8.11
C ALA A 103 -5.98 -8.29 -9.31
N PRO A 104 -5.16 -7.74 -10.22
CA PRO A 104 -4.50 -8.51 -11.26
C PRO A 104 -3.71 -9.70 -10.68
N THR A 105 -3.68 -10.82 -11.41
CA THR A 105 -3.04 -12.06 -10.94
C THR A 105 -1.58 -11.88 -10.54
N HIS A 106 -0.83 -10.95 -11.16
CA HIS A 106 0.56 -10.71 -10.79
C HIS A 106 0.73 -10.14 -9.37
N LEU A 107 -0.29 -9.47 -8.81
CA LEU A 107 -0.30 -8.99 -7.43
C LEU A 107 -0.86 -10.04 -6.45
N SER A 108 -1.44 -11.13 -6.96
CA SER A 108 -1.93 -12.24 -6.14
C SER A 108 -0.76 -13.00 -5.49
N ASN A 109 -1.04 -13.74 -4.41
CA ASN A 109 -0.04 -14.51 -3.64
C ASN A 109 1.14 -13.67 -3.12
N SER A 110 0.93 -12.36 -2.95
CA SER A 110 1.95 -11.49 -2.40
C SER A 110 2.25 -11.78 -0.94
N GLN A 111 3.51 -11.57 -0.57
CA GLN A 111 4.01 -11.79 0.77
C GLN A 111 4.42 -10.47 1.43
N LEU A 112 4.64 -10.51 2.74
CA LEU A 112 5.12 -9.37 3.50
C LEU A 112 6.54 -8.97 3.05
N ASP A 113 6.70 -7.72 2.59
CA ASP A 113 7.98 -7.15 2.18
C ASP A 113 8.88 -6.80 3.39
N GLN A 114 10.19 -6.70 3.15
CA GLN A 114 11.18 -6.35 4.16
C GLN A 114 10.92 -4.99 4.82
N ILE A 115 10.40 -3.98 4.09
CA ILE A 115 10.08 -2.66 4.66
C ILE A 115 9.09 -2.82 5.82
N SER A 116 8.05 -3.64 5.65
CA SER A 116 7.06 -3.91 6.70
C SER A 116 7.64 -4.71 7.85
N ARG A 117 8.49 -5.71 7.57
CA ARG A 117 9.15 -6.53 8.60
C ARG A 117 9.98 -5.65 9.53
N TYR A 118 10.78 -4.73 8.99
CA TYR A 118 11.57 -3.80 9.79
C TYR A 118 10.71 -2.81 10.56
N ARG A 119 9.64 -2.27 9.95
CA ARG A 119 8.70 -1.37 10.64
C ARG A 119 8.07 -2.03 11.88
N LYS A 120 7.56 -3.26 11.73
CA LYS A 120 6.96 -4.03 12.84
C LYS A 120 7.98 -4.27 13.98
N LEU A 121 9.22 -4.65 13.65
CA LEU A 121 10.28 -4.84 14.64
C LEU A 121 10.59 -3.56 15.44
N ILE A 122 10.65 -2.40 14.79
CA ILE A 122 10.89 -1.11 15.45
C ILE A 122 9.77 -0.77 16.43
N GLU A 123 8.51 -1.00 16.04
CA GLU A 123 7.35 -0.77 16.90
C GLU A 123 7.33 -1.70 18.11
N GLU A 124 7.66 -2.99 17.93
CA GLU A 124 7.78 -3.95 19.02
C GLU A 124 8.86 -3.57 20.03
N ASN A 125 10.02 -3.10 19.57
CA ASN A 125 11.10 -2.67 20.45
C ASN A 125 10.75 -1.40 21.24
N LYS A 126 9.99 -0.47 20.66
CA LYS A 126 9.48 0.71 21.36
C LYS A 126 8.51 0.37 22.50
N LYS A 127 7.73 -0.71 22.38
CA LYS A 127 6.79 -1.14 23.44
C LYS A 127 7.49 -1.81 24.62
N LYS A 128 8.74 -2.23 24.45
CA LYS A 128 9.55 -2.91 25.48
C LYS A 128 10.51 -1.97 26.23
N SER A 129 10.65 -0.73 25.75
CA SER A 129 11.48 0.33 26.36
C SER A 129 10.61 1.26 27.20
#